data_AF-A0A420DT79-F1
#
_entry.id   AF-A0A420DT79-F1
#
_cell.length_a   1.000
_cell.length_b   1.000
_cell.length_c   1.000
_cell.angle_alpha   90.00
_cell.angle_beta   90.00
_cell.angle_gamma   90.00
#
_symmetry.space_group_name_H-M   'P 1'
#
loop_
_entity.id
_entity.type
_entity.pdbx_description
1 polymer ?
#
loop_
_entity_poly.entity_id
_entity_poly.type
_entity_poly.pdbx_seq_one_letter_code
_entity_poly.pdbx_strand_id
1 'polypeptide(L)'
;MEFQKENSLARVSYTGGILGLVVGSQFARLEKVIAAKNRDGWNLAEVIPENRNLIIWVFRILLLVVTLGLWTLATGYILVFERQVVRREGEQKINSTRKEPTLAARRPAI
;
A
#
# COMPACT_ATOMS: atom_id res chain seq x y z
N MET A 1 -13.06 13.44 -20.71
CA MET A 1 -12.03 12.43 -20.39
C MET A 1 -11.97 12.31 -18.87
N GLU A 2 -12.54 11.25 -18.31
CA GLU A 2 -12.47 10.98 -16.87
C GLU A 2 -11.24 10.11 -16.61
N PHE A 3 -10.19 10.70 -16.02
CA PHE A 3 -8.97 9.96 -15.68
C PHE A 3 -9.26 9.12 -14.43
N GLN A 4 -9.50 7.82 -14.60
CA GLN A 4 -9.57 6.92 -13.44
C GLN A 4 -8.15 6.65 -12.94
N LYS A 5 -7.88 7.05 -11.69
CA LYS A 5 -6.65 6.72 -10.98
C LYS A 5 -6.80 5.34 -10.33
N GLU A 6 -5.87 4.44 -10.60
CA GLU A 6 -5.76 3.16 -9.90
C GLU A 6 -4.69 3.29 -8.80
N ASN A 7 -5.03 2.88 -7.57
CA ASN A 7 -4.15 2.95 -6.42
C ASN A 7 -3.69 1.54 -6.02
N SER A 8 -2.39 1.36 -5.83
CA SER A 8 -1.80 0.12 -5.33
C SER A 8 -1.06 0.39 -4.01
N LEU A 9 -1.30 -0.46 -3.01
CA LEU A 9 -0.63 -0.42 -1.73
C LEU A 9 0.41 -1.54 -1.68
N ALA A 10 1.68 -1.20 -1.47
CA ALA A 10 2.72 -2.19 -1.21
C ALA A 10 3.23 -2.02 0.23
N ARG A 11 3.19 -3.11 1.01
CA ARG A 11 3.77 -3.13 2.36
C ARG A 11 5.15 -3.74 2.29
N VAL A 12 6.15 -3.01 2.78
CA VAL A 12 7.51 -3.51 2.92
C VAL A 12 7.79 -3.71 4.40
N SER A 13 7.89 -4.97 4.83
CA SER A 13 8.25 -5.33 6.19
C SER A 13 9.73 -5.65 6.28
N TYR A 14 10.34 -5.32 7.42
CA TYR A 14 11.75 -5.60 7.66
C TYR A 14 11.93 -6.53 8.86
N THR A 15 13.02 -7.27 8.78
CA THR A 15 13.57 -8.04 9.88
C THR A 15 14.65 -7.21 10.56
N GLY A 16 14.66 -7.19 11.89
CA GLY A 16 15.70 -6.58 12.71
C GLY A 16 16.51 -7.64 13.50
N GLY A 17 17.39 -7.15 14.38
CA GLY A 17 18.35 -7.97 15.11
C GLY A 17 19.65 -8.13 14.32
N ILE A 18 20.55 -9.00 14.77
CA ILE A 18 21.82 -9.28 14.09
C ILE A 18 21.57 -9.74 12.65
N LEU A 19 20.52 -10.55 12.41
CA LEU A 19 20.13 -10.97 11.07
C LEU A 19 19.68 -9.79 10.19
N GLY A 20 19.01 -8.79 10.77
CA GLY A 20 18.66 -7.56 10.05
C GLY A 20 19.88 -6.75 9.61
N LEU A 21 20.96 -6.78 10.39
CA LEU A 21 22.22 -6.10 10.04
C LEU A 21 22.95 -6.79 8.88
N VAL A 22 22.91 -8.12 8.84
CA VAL A 22 23.58 -8.93 7.80
C VAL A 22 22.80 -8.92 6.47
N VAL A 23 21.48 -8.84 6.50
CA VAL A 23 20.61 -8.94 5.31
C VAL A 23 20.56 -7.65 4.45
N GLY A 24 21.25 -6.59 4.89
CA GLY A 24 21.46 -5.36 4.13
C GLY A 24 20.52 -4.21 4.53
N SER A 25 20.76 -3.03 3.95
CA SER A 25 20.06 -1.81 4.36
C SER A 25 18.58 -1.82 4.00
N GLN A 26 17.74 -1.30 4.91
CA GLN A 26 16.30 -1.15 4.69
C GLN A 26 16.01 -0.26 3.48
N PHE A 27 16.81 0.78 3.27
CA PHE A 27 16.73 1.68 2.11
C PHE A 27 16.93 0.95 0.79
N ALA A 28 17.92 0.07 0.68
CA ALA A 28 18.16 -0.68 -0.56
C ALA A 28 16.99 -1.62 -0.91
N ARG A 29 16.32 -2.20 0.09
CA ARG A 29 15.09 -2.98 -0.13
C ARG A 29 13.93 -2.10 -0.61
N LEU A 30 13.76 -0.92 0.01
CA LEU A 30 12.72 0.02 -0.37
C LEU A 30 12.89 0.50 -1.81
N GLU A 31 14.12 0.89 -2.16
CA GLU A 31 14.49 1.33 -3.50
C GLU A 31 14.24 0.24 -4.55
N LYS A 32 14.59 -1.02 -4.25
CA LYS A 32 14.30 -2.15 -5.15
C LYS A 32 12.80 -2.34 -5.41
N VAL A 33 11.97 -2.20 -4.37
CA VAL A 33 10.51 -2.31 -4.51
C VAL A 33 9.94 -1.16 -5.32
N ILE A 34 10.40 0.07 -5.07
CA ILE A 34 10.00 1.25 -5.84
C ILE A 34 10.44 1.11 -7.29
N ALA A 35 11.68 0.70 -7.55
CA ALA A 35 12.21 0.51 -8.89
C ALA A 35 11.45 -0.58 -9.66
N ALA A 36 11.06 -1.68 -9.00
CA ALA A 36 10.23 -2.71 -9.61
C ALA A 36 8.85 -2.16 -10.00
N LYS A 37 8.19 -1.43 -9.10
CA LYS A 37 6.87 -0.82 -9.36
C LYS A 37 6.91 0.28 -10.42
N ASN A 38 7.99 1.06 -10.47
CA ASN A 38 8.21 2.06 -11.52
C ASN A 38 8.36 1.40 -12.91
N ARG A 39 9.02 0.23 -13.00
CA ARG A 39 9.09 -0.54 -14.26
C ARG A 39 7.73 -1.04 -14.74
N ASP A 40 6.83 -1.34 -13.80
CA ASP A 40 5.45 -1.74 -14.07
C ASP A 40 4.52 -0.55 -14.42
N GLY A 41 5.08 0.66 -14.52
CA GLY A 41 4.38 1.89 -14.88
C GLY A 41 3.60 2.53 -13.73
N TRP A 42 3.86 2.14 -12.48
CA TRP A 42 3.28 2.79 -11.30
C TRP A 42 4.15 3.97 -10.88
N ASN A 43 3.53 5.05 -10.42
CA ASN A 43 4.21 6.20 -9.85
C ASN A 43 4.05 6.19 -8.32
N LEU A 44 5.10 6.56 -7.58
CA LEU A 44 5.04 6.66 -6.12
C LEU A 44 4.29 7.94 -5.74
N ALA A 45 3.17 7.80 -5.04
CA ALA A 45 2.37 8.94 -4.59
C ALA A 45 2.78 9.38 -3.17
N GLU A 46 2.88 8.44 -2.25
CA GLU A 46 3.13 8.73 -0.84
C GLU A 46 3.79 7.56 -0.11
N VAL A 47 4.61 7.88 0.90
CA VAL A 47 5.24 6.91 1.80
C VAL A 47 4.72 7.14 3.20
N ILE A 48 3.96 6.19 3.72
CA ILE A 48 3.39 6.26 5.07
C ILE A 48 4.23 5.36 5.99
N PRO A 49 4.99 5.93 6.94
CA PRO A 49 5.66 5.13 7.95
C PRO A 49 4.63 4.51 8.88
N GLU A 50 4.80 3.23 9.20
CA GLU A 50 3.92 2.55 10.14
C GLU A 50 4.11 3.16 11.55
N ASN A 51 3.00 3.51 12.22
CA ASN A 51 3.05 4.25 13.48
C ASN A 51 3.81 3.46 14.56
N ARG A 52 4.66 4.15 15.32
CA ARG A 52 5.47 3.57 16.37
C ARG A 52 4.65 3.48 17.67
N ASN A 53 3.89 2.41 17.82
CA ASN A 53 3.17 2.13 19.06
C ASN A 53 4.14 1.72 20.17
N LEU A 54 3.98 2.31 21.37
CA LEU A 54 4.81 2.02 22.54
C LEU A 54 4.77 0.52 22.92
N ILE A 55 3.60 -0.09 22.83
CA ILE A 55 3.39 -1.53 23.09
C ILE A 55 4.25 -2.39 22.16
N ILE A 56 4.27 -2.05 20.86
CA ILE A 56 5.06 -2.78 19.86
C ILE A 56 6.56 -2.61 20.16
N TRP A 57 6.97 -1.44 20.63
CA TRP A 57 8.37 -1.20 21.00
C TRP A 57 8.82 -2.05 22.19
N VAL A 58 8.01 -2.12 23.26
CA VAL A 58 8.30 -3.00 24.42
C VAL A 58 8.34 -4.47 24.00
N PHE A 59 7.40 -4.91 23.18
CA PHE A 59 7.39 -6.29 22.66
C PHE A 59 8.63 -6.62 21.84
N ARG A 60 9.15 -5.66 21.06
CA ARG A 60 10.40 -5.84 20.30
C ARG A 60 11.61 -6.01 21.21
N ILE A 61 11.70 -5.22 22.28
CA ILE A 61 12.79 -5.37 23.26
C ILE A 61 12.71 -6.73 23.93
N LEU A 62 11.51 -7.16 24.33
CA LEU A 62 11.31 -8.48 24.90
C LEU A 62 11.77 -9.59 23.93
N LEU A 63 11.39 -9.49 22.66
CA LEU A 63 11.83 -10.41 21.60
C LEU A 63 13.35 -10.40 21.43
N LEU A 64 13.99 -9.22 21.45
CA LEU A 64 15.45 -9.10 21.40
C LEU A 64 16.09 -9.82 22.59
N VAL A 65 15.58 -9.66 23.82
CA VAL A 65 16.13 -10.35 24.99
C VAL A 65 15.96 -11.88 24.87
N VAL A 66 14.77 -12.34 24.49
CA VAL A 66 14.46 -13.79 24.35
C VAL A 66 15.26 -14.43 23.22
N THR A 67 15.50 -13.71 22.12
CA THR A 67 16.25 -14.21 20.96
C THR A 67 17.76 -13.91 21.04
N LEU A 68 18.27 -13.43 22.19
CA LEU A 68 19.65 -12.96 22.37
C LEU A 68 20.09 -11.94 21.29
N GLY A 69 19.14 -11.15 20.81
CA GLY A 69 19.33 -10.12 19.79
C GLY A 69 19.48 -10.65 18.37
N LEU A 70 19.28 -11.94 18.14
CA LEU A 70 19.46 -12.55 16.83
C LEU A 70 18.35 -12.13 15.84
N TRP A 71 17.10 -12.04 16.31
CA TRP A 71 15.94 -11.78 15.46
C TRP A 71 14.88 -10.88 16.13
N THR A 72 14.41 -9.86 15.42
CA THR A 72 13.22 -9.10 15.83
C THR A 72 12.43 -8.62 14.61
N LEU A 73 11.18 -8.19 14.83
CA LEU A 73 10.35 -7.56 13.80
C LEU A 73 10.66 -6.05 13.77
N ALA A 74 10.95 -5.48 12.60
CA ALA A 74 11.19 -4.05 12.44
C ALA A 74 9.99 -3.36 11.77
N THR A 75 9.90 -2.02 11.91
CA THR A 75 8.77 -1.24 11.41
C THR A 75 8.79 -1.20 9.90
N GLY A 76 7.67 -1.57 9.26
CA GLY A 76 7.55 -1.49 7.81
C GLY A 76 7.21 -0.10 7.30
N TYR A 77 7.20 0.04 5.97
CA TYR A 77 6.59 1.18 5.29
C TYR A 77 5.44 0.70 4.43
N ILE A 78 4.39 1.52 4.36
CA ILE A 78 3.33 1.37 3.37
C ILE A 78 3.65 2.37 2.26
N LEU A 79 3.89 1.84 1.07
CA LEU A 79 4.09 2.61 -0.14
C LEU A 79 2.76 2.68 -0.88
N VAL A 80 2.31 3.89 -1.15
CA VAL A 80 1.11 4.16 -1.96
C VAL A 80 1.57 4.52 -3.36
N PHE A 81 1.14 3.73 -4.33
CA PHE A 81 1.42 3.94 -5.74
C PHE A 81 0.16 4.35 -6.47
N GLU A 82 0.27 5.31 -7.39
CA GLU A 82 -0.79 5.69 -8.31
C GLU A 82 -0.39 5.33 -9.75
N ARG A 83 -1.36 4.86 -10.53
CA ARG A 83 -1.20 4.68 -11.98
C ARG A 83 -2.40 5.28 -12.69
N GLN A 84 -2.14 6.05 -13.74
CA GLN A 84 -3.21 6.60 -14.57
C GLN A 84 -3.73 5.51 -15.50
N VAL A 85 -5.00 5.12 -15.36
CA VAL A 85 -5.65 4.22 -16.31
C VAL A 85 -6.34 5.09 -17.34
N VAL A 86 -5.73 5.22 -18.51
CA VAL A 86 -6.43 5.75 -19.69
C VAL A 86 -7.40 4.66 -20.13
N ARG A 87 -8.62 4.73 -19.60
CA ARG A 87 -9.70 3.83 -20.00
C ARG A 87 -10.00 4.08 -21.48
N ARG A 88 -9.53 3.17 -22.36
CA ARG A 88 -9.95 3.19 -23.76
C ARG A 88 -11.46 2.96 -23.77
N GLU A 89 -12.23 3.91 -24.31
CA GLU A 89 -13.70 3.93 -24.39
C GLU A 89 -14.34 2.72 -25.14
N GLY A 90 -13.58 1.68 -25.49
CA GLY A 90 -14.05 0.53 -26.29
C GLY A 90 -14.36 -0.77 -25.52
N GLU A 91 -13.99 -0.91 -24.26
CA GLU A 91 -14.13 -2.18 -23.49
C GLU A 91 -15.19 -2.09 -22.37
N GLN A 92 -16.35 -1.52 -22.68
CA GLN A 92 -17.50 -1.59 -21.77
C GLN A 92 -18.76 -2.09 -22.48
N LYS A 93 -18.65 -3.26 -23.11
CA LYS A 93 -19.76 -4.20 -23.20
C LYS A 93 -19.32 -5.51 -22.56
N ILE A 94 -19.82 -5.78 -21.36
CA ILE A 94 -20.50 -7.02 -20.97
C ILE A 94 -20.78 -6.96 -19.46
N ASN A 95 -22.08 -6.89 -19.16
CA ASN A 95 -22.77 -7.35 -17.96
C ASN A 95 -22.38 -6.76 -16.59
N SER A 96 -22.94 -5.60 -16.30
CA SER A 96 -23.46 -5.38 -14.94
C SER A 96 -24.90 -4.89 -15.03
N THR A 97 -25.84 -5.80 -14.79
CA THR A 97 -27.25 -5.53 -14.48
C THR A 97 -27.35 -4.73 -13.17
N ARG A 98 -26.85 -3.49 -13.17
CA ARG A 98 -27.06 -2.56 -12.09
C ARG A 98 -28.28 -1.73 -12.45
N LYS A 99 -29.46 -2.15 -11.96
CA LYS A 99 -30.64 -1.28 -11.91
C LYS A 99 -30.30 -0.11 -10.99
N GLU A 100 -30.12 1.07 -11.56
CA GLU A 100 -30.15 2.30 -10.78
C GLU A 100 -31.58 2.50 -10.23
N PRO A 101 -31.75 2.86 -8.95
CA PRO A 101 -33.05 3.24 -8.44
C PRO A 101 -33.46 4.58 -9.07
N THR A 102 -34.48 4.54 -9.92
CA THR A 102 -35.17 5.73 -10.42
C THR A 102 -35.67 6.55 -9.24
N LEU A 103 -35.08 7.72 -9.02
CA LEU A 103 -35.60 8.72 -8.07
C LEU A 103 -36.93 9.26 -8.62
N ALA A 104 -38.02 8.56 -8.35
CA ALA A 104 -39.37 9.04 -8.59
C ALA A 104 -39.74 10.08 -7.52
N ALA A 105 -39.17 11.28 -7.63
CA ALA A 105 -39.66 12.44 -6.90
C ALA A 105 -40.46 13.33 -7.88
N ARG A 106 -41.69 12.89 -8.18
CA ARG A 106 -42.70 13.72 -8.84
C ARG A 106 -43.18 14.76 -7.82
N ARG A 107 -42.65 15.98 -7.89
CA ARG A 107 -43.17 17.11 -7.09
C ARG A 107 -44.36 17.73 -7.86
N PRO A 108 -45.58 17.76 -7.31
CA PRO A 108 -46.69 18.48 -7.94
C PRO A 108 -46.43 19.98 -7.87
N ALA A 109 -46.67 20.67 -8.99
CA ALA A 109 -46.73 22.11 -9.03
C ALA A 109 -47.93 22.57 -8.21
N ILE A 110 -47.68 23.49 -7.27
CA ILE A 110 -48.68 24.42 -6.73
C ILE A 110 -48.07 25.80 -6.92
#